data_AF-A0A2E4QM72-F1
#
_entry.id   AF-A0A2E4QM72-F1
#
_cell.length_a   1.000
_cell.length_b   1.000
_cell.length_c   1.000
_cell.angle_alpha   90.00
_cell.angle_beta   90.00
_cell.angle_gamma   90.00
#
_symmetry.space_group_name_H-M   'P 1'
#
loop_
_entity.id
_entity.type
_entity.pdbx_description
1 polymer ?
#
loop_
_entity_poly.entity_id
_entity_poly.type
_entity_poly.pdbx_seq_one_letter_code
_entity_poly.pdbx_strand_id
1 'polypeptide(L)'
;MNNLSEKNNNQKILVVDDEHMSDLMRSVLRRLEIDGFKTIVVEPKGKMGTGDEYEIQTLFALEEHHPDAILLDVRFGEYDTDRFKGLSILKKIVERNNKIPVLMFTQYAQGPYRDTAVTATLSVDANVDFIDKLASPEEVVLRLRRLIGSAPEKVMIGDLFEIDSDNSAVYAIVDGKKEIVKDVQGMKLEILKELAAALYRSEGELVPFSKLERFSFGEDSRASLRVRIRELKISLGKSVGREFSANELIINVRNRGYRLIHPE
;
A
#
# COMPACT_ATOMS: atom_id res chain seq x y z
N MET A 1 2.98 -21.45 8.33
CA MET A 1 2.29 -20.52 9.26
C MET A 1 3.23 -19.57 10.03
N ASN A 2 4.55 -19.55 9.82
CA ASN A 2 5.46 -18.65 10.55
C ASN A 2 6.28 -17.82 9.55
N ASN A 3 6.29 -16.48 9.70
CA ASN A 3 7.42 -15.57 9.43
C ASN A 3 7.04 -14.07 9.32
N LEU A 4 5.76 -13.67 9.26
CA LEU A 4 5.37 -12.24 9.08
C LEU A 4 5.12 -11.46 10.37
N SER A 5 4.55 -12.08 11.41
CA SER A 5 4.33 -11.41 12.70
C SER A 5 5.64 -11.10 13.44
N GLU A 6 6.74 -11.78 13.11
CA GLU A 6 8.03 -11.59 13.77
C GLU A 6 8.83 -10.40 13.22
N LYS A 7 8.63 -9.99 11.95
CA LYS A 7 9.41 -8.92 11.32
C LYS A 7 8.89 -7.50 11.60
N ASN A 8 7.57 -7.34 11.70
CA ASN A 8 6.94 -6.07 12.10
C ASN A 8 6.76 -5.96 13.62
N ASN A 9 7.10 -7.02 14.35
CA ASN A 9 6.80 -7.13 15.77
C ASN A 9 7.38 -5.91 16.49
N ASN A 10 6.50 -5.06 17.01
CA ASN A 10 6.81 -3.88 17.79
C ASN A 10 7.20 -2.59 17.03
N GLN A 11 7.08 -2.54 15.69
CA GLN A 11 7.22 -1.27 14.95
C GLN A 11 6.07 -0.31 15.32
N LYS A 12 6.42 0.94 15.64
CA LYS A 12 5.49 1.96 16.15
C LYS A 12 4.99 2.85 15.02
N ILE A 13 3.68 2.92 14.86
CA ILE A 13 3.02 3.84 13.92
C ILE A 13 2.37 4.95 14.71
N LEU A 14 2.82 6.20 14.50
CA LEU A 14 2.15 7.37 15.04
C LEU A 14 0.97 7.72 14.13
N VAL A 15 -0.22 7.84 14.71
CA VAL A 15 -1.46 8.17 13.99
C VAL A 15 -1.92 9.54 14.44
N VAL A 16 -2.05 10.46 13.48
CA VAL A 16 -2.43 11.85 13.71
C VAL A 16 -3.65 12.15 12.84
N ASP A 17 -4.83 11.98 13.40
CA ASP A 17 -6.13 12.19 12.74
C ASP A 17 -7.14 12.61 13.81
N ASP A 18 -7.84 13.72 13.61
CA ASP A 18 -8.84 14.22 14.56
C ASP A 18 -10.15 13.41 14.54
N GLU A 19 -10.34 12.61 13.50
CA GLU A 19 -11.38 11.60 13.33
C GLU A 19 -10.87 10.17 13.59
N HIS A 20 -9.81 9.98 14.40
CA HIS A 20 -9.27 8.66 14.74
C HIS A 20 -10.32 7.69 15.34
N MET A 21 -11.40 8.22 15.92
CA MET A 21 -12.53 7.44 16.45
C MET A 21 -13.57 7.02 15.40
N SER A 22 -13.46 7.48 14.16
CA SER A 22 -14.35 7.10 13.05
C SER A 22 -14.28 5.59 12.74
N ASP A 23 -15.34 5.03 12.16
CA ASP A 23 -15.37 3.62 11.77
C ASP A 23 -14.26 3.26 10.78
N LEU A 24 -13.93 4.18 9.87
CA LEU A 24 -12.84 4.06 8.92
C LEU A 24 -11.50 3.92 9.65
N MET A 25 -11.18 4.87 10.53
CA MET A 25 -9.91 4.86 11.27
C MET A 25 -9.81 3.69 12.23
N ARG A 26 -10.89 3.30 12.90
CA ARG A 26 -10.92 2.07 13.71
C ARG A 26 -10.62 0.82 12.89
N SER A 27 -11.08 0.75 11.64
CA SER A 27 -10.78 -0.34 10.74
C SER A 27 -9.30 -0.36 10.32
N VAL A 28 -8.73 0.82 10.03
CA VAL A 28 -7.29 0.99 9.74
C VAL A 28 -6.43 0.58 10.93
N LEU A 29 -6.74 1.08 12.13
CA LEU A 29 -6.03 0.76 13.38
C LEU A 29 -6.06 -0.74 13.67
N ARG A 30 -7.23 -1.38 13.55
CA ARG A 30 -7.36 -2.83 13.71
C ARG A 30 -6.50 -3.59 12.71
N ARG A 31 -6.46 -3.14 11.44
CA ARG A 31 -5.64 -3.78 10.42
C ARG A 31 -4.14 -3.64 10.72
N LEU A 32 -3.70 -2.47 11.19
CA LEU A 32 -2.32 -2.25 11.62
C LEU A 32 -1.93 -3.19 12.77
N GLU A 33 -2.79 -3.34 13.77
CA GLU A 33 -2.56 -4.26 14.89
C GLU A 33 -2.49 -5.73 14.45
N ILE A 34 -3.39 -6.17 13.54
CA ILE A 34 -3.36 -7.52 12.95
C ILE A 34 -2.04 -7.76 12.20
N ASP A 35 -1.50 -6.75 11.54
CA ASP A 35 -0.23 -6.80 10.80
C ASP A 35 1.02 -6.67 11.73
N GLY A 36 0.82 -6.60 13.05
CA GLY A 36 1.89 -6.61 14.06
C GLY A 36 2.44 -5.24 14.46
N PHE A 37 1.85 -4.15 13.96
CA PHE A 37 2.24 -2.80 14.32
C PHE A 37 1.68 -2.39 15.68
N LYS A 38 2.45 -1.58 16.42
CA LYS A 38 1.99 -0.87 17.62
C LYS A 38 1.53 0.53 17.22
N THR A 39 0.25 0.83 17.39
CA THR A 39 -0.30 2.14 17.08
C THR A 39 -0.18 3.08 18.28
N ILE A 40 0.11 4.35 18.00
CA ILE A 40 0.13 5.44 18.99
C ILE A 40 -0.71 6.57 18.40
N VAL A 41 -1.85 6.86 19.00
CA VAL A 41 -2.75 7.91 18.52
C VAL A 41 -2.43 9.22 19.23
N VAL A 42 -2.31 10.31 18.48
CA VAL A 42 -2.17 11.66 19.03
C VAL A 42 -3.55 12.17 19.43
N GLU A 43 -3.76 12.41 20.73
CA GLU A 43 -5.04 12.88 21.29
C GLU A 43 -4.85 14.13 22.16
N PRO A 44 -5.12 15.34 21.59
CA PRO A 44 -5.16 16.59 22.33
C PRO A 44 -6.04 16.54 23.57
N LYS A 45 -5.55 17.11 24.68
CA LYS A 45 -6.34 17.21 25.93
C LYS A 45 -7.42 18.30 25.77
N GLY A 46 -8.61 17.93 25.30
CA GLY A 46 -9.75 18.83 25.14
C GLY A 46 -10.92 18.19 24.41
N LYS A 47 -12.12 18.79 24.46
CA LYS A 47 -13.32 18.25 23.77
C LYS A 47 -13.27 18.42 22.23
N MET A 48 -12.43 19.32 21.74
CA MET A 48 -12.13 19.57 20.32
C MET A 48 -10.71 20.13 20.24
N GLY A 49 -9.74 19.31 19.84
CA GLY A 49 -8.37 19.78 19.68
C GLY A 49 -8.24 20.66 18.45
N THR A 50 -7.65 21.85 18.58
CA THR A 50 -7.36 22.71 17.42
C THR A 50 -6.23 22.11 16.60
N GLY A 51 -6.08 22.56 15.35
CA GLY A 51 -4.94 22.12 14.53
C GLY A 51 -3.57 22.40 15.19
N ASP A 52 -3.45 23.51 15.93
CA ASP A 52 -2.22 23.84 16.66
C ASP A 52 -1.91 22.86 17.80
N GLU A 53 -2.93 22.36 18.49
CA GLU A 53 -2.74 21.37 19.54
C GLU A 53 -2.28 20.02 18.98
N TYR A 54 -2.87 19.58 17.86
CA TYR A 54 -2.39 18.40 17.14
C TYR A 54 -0.95 18.56 16.69
N GLU A 55 -0.56 19.73 16.19
CA GLU A 55 0.82 20.00 15.79
C GLU A 55 1.78 19.89 16.98
N ILE A 56 1.48 20.56 18.10
CA ILE A 56 2.33 20.52 19.31
C ILE A 56 2.48 19.09 19.82
N GLN A 57 1.37 18.37 19.93
CA GLN A 57 1.40 17.00 20.44
C GLN A 57 2.06 16.01 19.48
N THR A 58 1.90 16.20 18.17
CA THR A 58 2.60 15.38 17.18
C THR A 58 4.11 15.52 17.35
N LEU A 59 4.60 16.76 17.45
CA LEU A 59 6.03 17.02 17.63
C LEU A 59 6.56 16.42 18.94
N PHE A 60 5.78 16.51 20.02
CA PHE A 60 6.12 15.89 21.30
C PHE A 60 6.16 14.36 21.20
N ALA A 61 5.15 13.74 20.59
CA ALA A 61 5.06 12.29 20.44
C ALA A 61 6.19 11.72 19.56
N LEU A 62 6.66 12.47 18.58
CA LEU A 62 7.83 12.09 17.77
C LEU A 62 9.11 11.99 18.62
N GLU A 63 9.28 12.91 19.56
CA GLU A 63 10.43 12.94 20.48
C GLU A 63 10.29 11.86 21.57
N GLU A 64 9.09 11.65 22.10
CA GLU A 64 8.86 10.69 23.20
C GLU A 64 8.88 9.23 22.74
N HIS A 65 8.22 8.95 21.60
CA HIS A 65 7.92 7.57 21.22
C HIS A 65 8.80 7.01 20.11
N HIS A 66 9.49 7.88 19.35
CA HIS A 66 10.32 7.52 18.21
C HIS A 66 9.62 6.52 17.27
N PRO A 67 8.54 6.95 16.58
CA PRO A 67 7.80 6.07 15.68
C PRO A 67 8.60 5.71 14.43
N ASP A 68 8.34 4.53 13.88
CA ASP A 68 8.92 4.02 12.64
C ASP A 68 8.26 4.60 11.39
N ALA A 69 7.01 5.04 11.50
CA ALA A 69 6.31 5.82 10.48
C ALA A 69 5.12 6.59 11.06
N ILE A 70 4.58 7.49 10.25
CA ILE A 70 3.46 8.36 10.61
C ILE A 70 2.32 8.18 9.60
N LEU A 71 1.10 7.97 10.10
CA LEU A 71 -0.14 8.12 9.36
C LEU A 71 -0.74 9.48 9.74
N LEU A 72 -0.76 10.42 8.79
CA LEU A 72 -1.09 11.83 9.04
C LEU A 72 -2.26 12.28 8.19
N ASP A 73 -3.36 12.71 8.81
CA ASP A 73 -4.44 13.38 8.10
C ASP A 73 -3.96 14.73 7.55
N VAL A 74 -4.53 15.15 6.43
CA VAL A 74 -4.32 16.50 5.88
C VAL A 74 -5.17 17.53 6.64
N ARG A 75 -6.38 17.15 7.05
CA ARG A 75 -7.35 18.06 7.64
C ARG A 75 -7.37 17.92 9.16
N PHE A 76 -7.53 19.05 9.85
CA PHE A 76 -7.76 19.08 11.29
C PHE A 76 -8.76 20.17 11.59
N GLY A 77 -9.63 19.93 12.57
CA GLY A 77 -10.61 20.90 13.06
C GLY A 77 -11.76 21.17 12.09
N GLU A 78 -12.80 21.82 12.61
CA GLU A 78 -14.01 22.16 11.84
C GLU A 78 -13.90 23.51 11.11
N TYR A 79 -12.84 24.29 11.37
CA TYR A 79 -12.66 25.64 10.83
C TYR A 79 -11.79 25.67 9.57
N ASP A 80 -12.13 26.56 8.65
CA ASP A 80 -11.40 26.73 7.38
C ASP A 80 -9.91 27.09 7.55
N THR A 81 -9.55 27.71 8.67
CA THR A 81 -8.17 28.06 9.02
C THR A 81 -7.31 26.83 9.33
N ASP A 82 -7.92 25.75 9.81
CA ASP A 82 -7.24 24.54 10.29
C ASP A 82 -7.31 23.40 9.25
N ARG A 83 -8.15 23.58 8.21
CA ARG A 83 -8.43 22.61 7.15
C ARG A 83 -7.20 21.98 6.48
N PHE A 84 -6.03 22.60 6.54
CA PHE A 84 -4.78 22.06 5.97
C PHE A 84 -3.63 21.97 6.96
N LYS A 85 -3.95 21.91 8.25
CA LYS A 85 -2.93 21.87 9.29
C LYS A 85 -1.99 20.66 9.15
N GLY A 86 -2.46 19.54 8.62
CA GLY A 86 -1.63 18.36 8.35
C GLY A 86 -0.44 18.65 7.43
N LEU A 87 -0.59 19.57 6.47
CA LEU A 87 0.55 20.00 5.63
C LEU A 87 1.58 20.84 6.40
N SER A 88 1.11 21.65 7.36
CA SER A 88 2.02 22.41 8.24
C SER A 88 2.77 21.48 9.19
N ILE A 89 2.09 20.47 9.73
CA ILE A 89 2.68 19.41 10.54
C ILE A 89 3.73 18.64 9.74
N LEU A 90 3.37 18.19 8.52
CA LEU A 90 4.28 17.51 7.59
C LEU A 90 5.56 18.32 7.35
N LYS A 91 5.43 19.62 7.06
CA LYS A 91 6.58 20.50 6.84
C LYS A 91 7.54 20.48 8.03
N LYS A 92 7.01 20.61 9.26
CA LYS A 92 7.83 20.56 10.48
C LYS A 92 8.46 19.19 10.74
N ILE A 93 7.77 18.10 10.39
CA ILE A 93 8.32 16.74 10.46
C ILE A 93 9.52 16.63 9.51
N VAL A 94 9.34 17.00 8.25
CA VAL A 94 10.37 16.88 7.21
C VAL A 94 11.58 17.76 7.51
N GLU A 95 11.37 18.98 7.98
CA GLU A 95 12.46 19.90 8.40
C GLU A 95 13.29 19.33 9.55
N ARG A 96 12.69 18.52 10.44
CA ARG A 96 13.37 17.89 11.57
C ARG A 96 14.03 16.56 11.19
N ASN A 97 13.33 15.74 10.42
CA ASN A 97 13.79 14.44 9.96
C ASN A 97 13.10 14.06 8.64
N ASN A 98 13.77 14.30 7.51
CA ASN A 98 13.22 13.99 6.19
C ASN A 98 13.18 12.48 5.86
N LYS A 99 13.77 11.61 6.69
CA LYS A 99 13.81 10.16 6.47
C LYS A 99 12.65 9.41 7.09
N ILE A 100 11.93 10.01 8.05
CA ILE A 100 10.80 9.32 8.67
C ILE A 100 9.70 9.11 7.61
N PRO A 101 9.22 7.88 7.40
CA PRO A 101 8.16 7.64 6.44
C PRO A 101 6.83 8.26 6.90
N VAL A 102 6.21 9.06 6.03
CA VAL A 102 4.92 9.69 6.29
C VAL A 102 3.90 9.31 5.22
N LEU A 103 2.81 8.67 5.64
CA LEU A 103 1.67 8.39 4.78
C LEU A 103 0.57 9.43 5.04
N MET A 104 0.36 10.32 4.07
CA MET A 104 -0.66 11.35 4.13
C MET A 104 -2.03 10.78 3.76
N PHE A 105 -2.99 10.85 4.68
CA PHE A 105 -4.36 10.36 4.51
C PHE A 105 -5.28 11.54 4.12
N THR A 106 -6.01 11.46 3.00
CA THR A 106 -6.76 12.62 2.47
C THR A 106 -7.99 12.22 1.66
N GLN A 107 -9.10 12.97 1.75
CA GLN A 107 -10.26 12.78 0.85
C GLN A 107 -10.05 13.35 -0.56
N TYR A 108 -8.92 14.02 -0.78
CA TYR A 108 -8.58 14.68 -2.04
C TYR A 108 -7.19 14.20 -2.48
N ALA A 109 -7.07 12.93 -2.87
CA ALA A 109 -5.85 12.41 -3.46
C ALA A 109 -5.49 13.11 -4.80
N GLN A 110 -6.34 14.01 -5.31
CA GLN A 110 -6.07 14.90 -6.45
C GLN A 110 -6.49 16.34 -6.15
N GLY A 111 -5.70 17.31 -6.61
CA GLY A 111 -6.00 18.75 -6.51
C GLY A 111 -4.77 19.62 -6.24
N PRO A 112 -4.90 20.96 -6.36
CA PRO A 112 -3.79 21.92 -6.31
C PRO A 112 -3.02 21.93 -4.97
N TYR A 113 -3.65 21.50 -3.89
CA TYR A 113 -3.02 21.41 -2.57
C TYR A 113 -2.12 20.19 -2.42
N ARG A 114 -2.47 19.06 -3.07
CA ARG A 114 -1.53 17.94 -3.21
C ARG A 114 -0.32 18.38 -4.02
N ASP A 115 -0.52 19.10 -5.11
CA ASP A 115 0.59 19.59 -5.95
C ASP A 115 1.52 20.50 -5.15
N THR A 116 0.96 21.35 -4.28
CA THR A 116 1.74 22.23 -3.38
C THR A 116 2.53 21.43 -2.34
N ALA A 117 1.90 20.44 -1.69
CA ALA A 117 2.55 19.57 -0.72
C ALA A 117 3.65 18.70 -1.37
N VAL A 118 3.33 18.08 -2.51
CA VAL A 118 4.26 17.28 -3.31
C VAL A 118 5.43 18.14 -3.77
N THR A 119 5.21 19.36 -4.26
CA THR A 119 6.29 20.26 -4.68
C THR A 119 7.22 20.63 -3.52
N ALA A 120 6.66 20.92 -2.34
CA ALA A 120 7.45 21.22 -1.14
C ALA A 120 8.21 20.00 -0.59
N THR A 121 7.74 18.79 -0.88
CA THR A 121 8.35 17.53 -0.41
C THR A 121 9.44 17.06 -1.38
N LEU A 122 9.20 17.19 -2.69
CA LEU A 122 10.15 16.83 -3.76
C LEU A 122 11.43 17.68 -3.71
N SER A 123 11.35 18.93 -3.23
CA SER A 123 12.53 19.78 -3.07
C SER A 123 13.45 19.36 -1.91
N VAL A 124 13.00 18.46 -1.02
CA VAL A 124 13.70 18.09 0.23
C VAL A 124 14.03 16.58 0.30
N ASP A 125 13.76 15.83 -0.78
CA ASP A 125 13.98 14.37 -0.87
C ASP A 125 13.41 13.60 0.35
N ALA A 126 12.16 13.91 0.72
CA ALA A 126 11.53 13.37 1.90
C ALA A 126 10.68 12.12 1.60
N ASN A 127 10.64 11.18 2.55
CA ASN A 127 9.96 9.89 2.41
C ASN A 127 8.45 9.99 2.68
N VAL A 128 7.68 10.53 1.74
CA VAL A 128 6.24 10.80 1.89
C VAL A 128 5.43 10.20 0.74
N ASP A 129 4.32 9.52 1.06
CA ASP A 129 3.32 9.07 0.08
C ASP A 129 1.93 9.59 0.47
N PHE A 130 1.00 9.59 -0.48
CA PHE A 130 -0.38 10.05 -0.30
C PHE A 130 -1.36 8.94 -0.62
N ILE A 131 -2.42 8.85 0.17
CA ILE A 131 -3.49 7.87 0.01
C ILE A 131 -4.86 8.49 0.27
N ASP A 132 -5.84 8.06 -0.52
CA ASP A 132 -7.21 8.52 -0.38
C ASP A 132 -7.88 7.95 0.89
N LYS A 133 -8.69 8.73 1.62
CA LYS A 133 -9.48 8.26 2.77
C LYS A 133 -10.48 7.16 2.36
N LEU A 134 -10.87 7.10 1.09
CA LEU A 134 -11.71 6.03 0.54
C LEU A 134 -10.94 4.73 0.25
N ALA A 135 -9.61 4.71 0.41
CA ALA A 135 -8.83 3.50 0.26
C ALA A 135 -9.19 2.48 1.35
N SER A 136 -9.10 1.19 1.01
CA SER A 136 -9.36 0.15 2.00
C SER A 136 -8.24 0.11 3.05
N PRO A 137 -8.52 -0.34 4.29
CA PRO A 137 -7.51 -0.51 5.33
C PRO A 137 -6.29 -1.32 4.87
N GLU A 138 -6.51 -2.31 4.02
CA GLU A 138 -5.45 -3.14 3.42
C GLU A 138 -4.49 -2.33 2.54
N GLU A 139 -5.01 -1.40 1.74
CA GLU A 139 -4.17 -0.53 0.91
C GLU A 139 -3.39 0.46 1.77
N VAL A 140 -3.99 1.00 2.83
CA VAL A 140 -3.31 1.89 3.79
C VAL A 140 -2.11 1.19 4.42
N VAL A 141 -2.31 -0.01 4.96
CA VAL A 141 -1.22 -0.78 5.57
C VAL A 141 -0.16 -1.17 4.54
N LEU A 142 -0.55 -1.59 3.32
CA LEU A 142 0.40 -1.92 2.26
C LEU A 142 1.28 -0.71 1.88
N ARG A 143 0.69 0.47 1.73
CA ARG A 143 1.40 1.71 1.40
C ARG A 143 2.36 2.12 2.50
N LEU A 144 1.91 2.04 3.75
CA LEU A 144 2.75 2.31 4.91
C LEU A 144 3.96 1.37 4.98
N ARG A 145 3.76 0.08 4.69
CA ARG A 145 4.85 -0.91 4.63
C ARG A 145 5.87 -0.63 3.54
N ARG A 146 5.42 -0.17 2.37
CA ARG A 146 6.32 0.27 1.28
C ARG A 146 7.16 1.47 1.72
N LEU A 147 6.52 2.46 2.34
CA LEU A 147 7.18 3.65 2.89
C LEU A 147 8.23 3.30 3.96
N ILE A 148 7.93 2.36 4.84
CA ILE A 148 8.86 1.87 5.89
C ILE A 148 10.02 1.05 5.30
N GLY A 149 9.88 0.52 4.07
CA GLY A 149 10.81 -0.46 3.51
C GLY A 149 10.64 -1.86 4.11
N SER A 150 9.49 -2.15 4.73
CA SER A 150 9.12 -3.48 5.26
C SER A 150 8.18 -4.26 4.34
N ALA A 151 7.74 -3.65 3.23
CA ALA A 151 7.23 -4.38 2.09
C ALA A 151 8.40 -5.14 1.43
N PRO A 152 8.24 -6.42 1.08
CA PRO A 152 9.32 -7.11 0.41
C PRO A 152 9.54 -6.47 -0.95
N GLU A 153 10.80 -6.07 -1.23
CA GLU A 153 11.24 -5.65 -2.58
C GLU A 153 10.82 -6.68 -3.64
N LYS A 154 10.72 -7.95 -3.20
CA LYS A 154 10.51 -9.15 -4.02
C LYS A 154 9.37 -10.02 -3.47
N VAL A 155 8.33 -10.24 -4.28
CA VAL A 155 7.24 -11.16 -3.93
C VAL A 155 7.48 -12.52 -4.58
N MET A 156 7.55 -13.57 -3.75
CA MET A 156 7.68 -14.96 -4.22
C MET A 156 6.31 -15.56 -4.50
N ILE A 157 6.16 -16.23 -5.64
CA ILE A 157 4.98 -17.04 -5.97
C ILE A 157 5.41 -18.51 -6.00
N GLY A 158 5.37 -19.13 -4.82
CA GLY A 158 5.91 -20.47 -4.60
C GLY A 158 7.41 -20.46 -4.85
N ASP A 159 7.91 -21.57 -5.36
CA ASP A 159 9.32 -21.69 -5.74
C ASP A 159 9.57 -21.38 -7.22
N LEU A 160 8.54 -20.89 -7.93
CA LEU A 160 8.58 -20.73 -9.39
C LEU A 160 8.85 -19.31 -9.86
N PHE A 161 8.39 -18.29 -9.12
CA PHE A 161 8.50 -16.90 -9.58
C PHE A 161 8.90 -15.93 -8.48
N GLU A 162 9.66 -14.92 -8.86
CA GLU A 162 9.97 -13.73 -8.07
C GLU A 162 9.49 -12.49 -8.83
N ILE A 163 8.72 -11.63 -8.18
CA ILE A 163 8.32 -10.33 -8.72
C ILE A 163 9.13 -9.26 -8.01
N ASP A 164 10.01 -8.61 -8.75
CA ASP A 164 10.81 -7.48 -8.32
C ASP A 164 10.05 -6.19 -8.68
N SER A 165 9.48 -5.56 -7.66
CA SER A 165 8.60 -4.41 -7.86
C SER A 165 9.37 -3.16 -8.31
N ASP A 166 10.59 -3.00 -7.79
CA ASP A 166 11.45 -1.83 -8.00
C ASP A 166 11.99 -1.81 -9.43
N ASN A 167 12.46 -2.96 -9.91
CA ASN A 167 12.96 -3.11 -11.26
C ASN A 167 11.86 -3.37 -12.29
N SER A 168 10.59 -3.44 -11.85
CA SER A 168 9.44 -3.77 -12.71
C SER A 168 9.71 -5.02 -13.55
N ALA A 169 10.23 -6.06 -12.89
CA ALA A 169 10.68 -7.29 -13.50
C ALA A 169 10.04 -8.51 -12.83
N VAL A 170 9.84 -9.56 -13.63
CA VAL A 170 9.39 -10.87 -13.15
C VAL A 170 10.45 -11.87 -13.53
N TYR A 171 10.87 -12.70 -12.58
CA TYR A 171 11.83 -13.76 -12.77
C TYR A 171 11.14 -15.11 -12.60
N ALA A 172 11.39 -16.03 -13.53
CA ALA A 172 11.16 -17.45 -13.34
C ALA A 172 12.37 -18.05 -12.63
N ILE A 173 12.11 -19.01 -11.74
CA ILE A 173 13.13 -19.74 -11.00
C ILE A 173 13.16 -21.15 -11.59
N VAL A 174 14.21 -21.45 -12.35
CA VAL A 174 14.41 -22.74 -13.00
C VAL A 174 15.78 -23.26 -12.57
N ASP A 175 15.81 -24.45 -11.97
CA ASP A 175 17.04 -25.08 -11.43
C ASP A 175 17.85 -24.14 -10.50
N GLY A 176 17.14 -23.34 -9.69
CA GLY A 176 17.73 -22.37 -8.76
C GLY A 176 18.30 -21.10 -9.43
N LYS A 177 18.16 -20.95 -10.75
CA LYS A 177 18.56 -19.75 -11.49
C LYS A 177 17.36 -18.86 -11.79
N LYS A 178 17.58 -17.55 -11.70
CA LYS A 178 16.59 -16.52 -12.03
C LYS A 178 16.70 -16.12 -13.49
N GLU A 179 15.62 -16.33 -14.24
CA GLU A 179 15.51 -15.92 -15.64
C GLU A 179 14.40 -14.90 -15.81
N ILE A 180 14.68 -13.77 -16.48
CA ILE A 180 13.69 -12.71 -16.67
C ILE A 180 12.58 -13.17 -17.64
N VAL A 181 11.33 -13.04 -17.22
CA VAL A 181 10.14 -13.33 -18.04
C VAL A 181 9.81 -12.09 -18.88
N LYS A 182 10.51 -11.93 -20.01
CA LYS A 182 10.43 -10.74 -20.88
C LYS A 182 9.02 -10.42 -21.37
N ASP A 183 8.17 -11.44 -21.51
CA ASP A 183 6.80 -11.27 -21.98
C ASP A 183 5.88 -10.62 -20.93
N VAL A 184 6.27 -10.56 -19.66
CA VAL A 184 5.47 -9.96 -18.58
C VAL A 184 5.92 -8.52 -18.35
N GLN A 185 5.41 -7.63 -19.20
CA GLN A 185 5.67 -6.20 -19.17
C GLN A 185 4.37 -5.39 -19.34
N GLY A 186 4.45 -4.08 -19.09
CA GLY A 186 3.33 -3.15 -19.25
C GLY A 186 2.11 -3.60 -18.44
N MET A 187 0.93 -3.66 -19.08
CA MET A 187 -0.32 -3.97 -18.37
C MET A 187 -0.34 -5.37 -17.76
N LYS A 188 0.39 -6.35 -18.33
CA LYS A 188 0.50 -7.70 -17.75
C LYS A 188 1.23 -7.67 -16.42
N LEU A 189 2.27 -6.85 -16.32
CA LEU A 189 3.00 -6.66 -15.07
C LEU A 189 2.13 -5.96 -14.03
N GLU A 190 1.40 -4.91 -14.40
CA GLU A 190 0.53 -4.19 -13.45
C GLU A 190 -0.59 -5.08 -12.89
N ILE A 191 -1.20 -5.91 -13.74
CA ILE A 191 -2.17 -6.94 -13.29
C ILE A 191 -1.51 -7.92 -12.33
N LEU A 192 -0.31 -8.41 -12.65
CA LEU A 192 0.39 -9.37 -11.81
C LEU A 192 0.83 -8.75 -10.46
N LYS A 193 1.28 -7.50 -10.44
CA LYS A 193 1.62 -6.77 -9.20
C LYS A 193 0.42 -6.63 -8.28
N GLU A 194 -0.76 -6.34 -8.82
CA GLU A 194 -1.99 -6.25 -8.03
C GLU A 194 -2.37 -7.60 -7.42
N LEU A 195 -2.30 -8.67 -8.22
CA LEU A 195 -2.56 -10.03 -7.78
C LEU A 195 -1.54 -10.53 -6.75
N ALA A 196 -0.25 -10.21 -6.94
CA ALA A 196 0.83 -10.54 -6.02
C ALA A 196 0.73 -9.79 -4.70
N ALA A 197 0.33 -8.51 -4.75
CA ALA A 197 0.04 -7.74 -3.55
C ALA A 197 -1.12 -8.35 -2.74
N ALA A 198 -2.16 -8.87 -3.41
CA ALA A 198 -3.25 -9.59 -2.75
C ALA A 198 -2.80 -10.92 -2.15
N LEU A 199 -2.08 -11.77 -2.91
CA LEU A 199 -1.49 -13.01 -2.39
C LEU A 199 -0.62 -12.76 -1.16
N TYR A 200 0.16 -11.68 -1.18
CA TYR A 200 1.03 -11.30 -0.08
C TYR A 200 0.27 -10.91 1.19
N ARG A 201 -0.86 -10.20 1.06
CA ARG A 201 -1.70 -9.80 2.20
C ARG A 201 -2.40 -11.01 2.83
N SER A 202 -2.92 -11.90 2.01
CA SER A 202 -3.53 -13.16 2.42
C SER A 202 -3.48 -14.14 1.26
N GLU A 203 -3.04 -15.38 1.53
CA GLU A 203 -3.00 -16.41 0.50
C GLU A 203 -4.39 -16.62 -0.11
N GLY A 204 -4.47 -16.58 -1.44
CA GLY A 204 -5.74 -16.72 -2.16
C GLY A 204 -6.71 -15.54 -2.01
N GLU A 205 -6.27 -14.37 -1.53
CA GLU A 205 -7.09 -13.16 -1.50
C GLU A 205 -7.59 -12.81 -2.90
N LEU A 206 -8.87 -12.43 -2.97
CA LEU A 206 -9.54 -12.06 -4.20
C LEU A 206 -9.25 -10.59 -4.54
N VAL A 207 -8.76 -10.34 -5.76
CA VAL A 207 -8.77 -9.02 -6.38
C VAL A 207 -10.06 -8.85 -7.19
N PRO A 208 -10.93 -7.87 -6.84
CA PRO A 208 -12.17 -7.63 -7.55
C PRO A 208 -11.95 -7.24 -9.01
N PHE A 209 -12.88 -7.61 -9.88
CA PHE A 209 -12.79 -7.23 -11.29
C PHE A 209 -12.73 -5.71 -11.51
N SER A 210 -13.47 -4.91 -10.74
CA SER A 210 -13.45 -3.45 -10.82
C SER A 210 -12.04 -2.87 -10.62
N LYS A 211 -11.21 -3.52 -9.80
CA LYS A 211 -9.81 -3.13 -9.58
C LYS A 211 -8.88 -3.58 -10.70
N LEU A 212 -9.21 -4.64 -11.44
CA LEU A 212 -8.36 -5.16 -12.53
C LEU A 212 -8.74 -4.58 -13.89
N GLU A 213 -10.01 -4.22 -14.10
CA GLU A 213 -10.51 -3.65 -15.36
C GLU A 213 -9.91 -2.29 -15.69
N ARG A 214 -9.40 -1.54 -14.70
CA ARG A 214 -8.63 -0.31 -14.94
C ARG A 214 -7.36 -0.54 -15.77
N PHE A 215 -6.87 -1.77 -15.80
CA PHE A 215 -5.75 -2.20 -16.63
C PHE A 215 -6.23 -2.79 -17.95
N SER A 216 -7.48 -2.56 -18.34
CA SER A 216 -8.13 -3.05 -19.56
C SER A 216 -8.78 -1.93 -20.34
N PHE A 217 -8.64 -1.97 -21.67
CA PHE A 217 -9.22 -0.99 -22.59
C PHE A 217 -10.12 -1.68 -23.62
N GLY A 218 -11.09 -0.94 -24.15
CA GLY A 218 -12.06 -1.39 -25.16
C GLY A 218 -13.51 -1.31 -24.68
N GLU A 219 -14.46 -1.58 -25.59
CA GLU A 219 -15.91 -1.58 -25.29
C GLU A 219 -16.30 -2.64 -24.24
N ASP A 220 -15.59 -3.77 -24.18
CA ASP A 220 -15.73 -4.79 -23.14
C ASP A 220 -14.40 -4.98 -22.38
N SER A 221 -14.21 -4.16 -21.34
CA SER A 221 -13.04 -4.20 -20.45
C SER A 221 -12.88 -5.57 -19.77
N ARG A 222 -13.98 -6.28 -19.50
CA ARG A 222 -13.98 -7.60 -18.86
C ARG A 222 -13.48 -8.68 -19.82
N ALA A 223 -13.87 -8.65 -21.09
CA ALA A 223 -13.33 -9.55 -22.11
C ALA A 223 -11.84 -9.32 -22.32
N SER A 224 -11.42 -8.06 -22.43
CA SER A 224 -10.01 -7.66 -22.57
C SER A 224 -9.18 -8.15 -21.37
N LEU A 225 -9.69 -8.01 -20.14
CA LEU A 225 -9.05 -8.53 -18.93
C LEU A 225 -8.89 -10.06 -18.97
N ARG A 226 -9.93 -10.81 -19.39
CA ARG A 226 -9.85 -12.28 -19.51
C ARG A 226 -8.75 -12.73 -20.45
N VAL A 227 -8.58 -12.04 -21.58
CA VAL A 227 -7.51 -12.32 -22.55
C VAL A 227 -6.14 -12.08 -21.92
N ARG A 228 -5.94 -10.94 -21.26
CA ARG A 228 -4.66 -10.61 -20.61
C ARG A 228 -4.28 -11.56 -19.49
N ILE A 229 -5.24 -11.97 -18.66
CA ILE A 229 -5.00 -12.98 -17.61
C ILE A 229 -4.57 -14.31 -18.24
N ARG A 230 -5.20 -14.72 -19.35
CA ARG A 230 -4.80 -15.94 -20.08
C ARG A 230 -3.38 -15.81 -20.64
N GLU A 231 -3.07 -14.71 -21.32
CA GLU A 231 -1.73 -14.45 -21.86
C GLU A 231 -0.68 -14.44 -20.76
N LEU A 232 -0.96 -13.82 -19.61
CA LEU A 232 -0.09 -13.79 -18.45
C LEU A 232 0.21 -15.21 -17.93
N LYS A 233 -0.83 -16.06 -17.75
CA LYS A 233 -0.63 -17.47 -17.36
C LYS A 233 0.21 -18.24 -18.36
N ILE A 234 0.00 -18.01 -19.67
CA ILE A 234 0.78 -18.66 -20.73
C ILE A 234 2.25 -18.22 -20.67
N SER A 235 2.52 -16.92 -20.56
CA SER A 235 3.88 -16.39 -20.45
C SER A 235 4.62 -16.92 -19.22
N LEU A 236 3.97 -16.92 -18.06
CA LEU A 236 4.53 -17.48 -16.82
C LEU A 236 4.76 -18.99 -16.97
N GLY A 237 3.78 -19.73 -17.50
CA GLY A 237 3.90 -21.17 -17.71
C GLY A 237 5.05 -21.56 -18.63
N LYS A 238 5.18 -20.89 -19.78
CA LYS A 238 6.30 -21.12 -20.71
C LYS A 238 7.67 -20.90 -20.05
N SER A 239 7.78 -19.90 -19.17
CA SER A 239 9.05 -19.58 -18.52
C SER A 239 9.50 -20.63 -17.48
N VAL A 240 8.61 -21.51 -17.03
CA VAL A 240 8.94 -22.62 -16.12
C VAL A 240 8.64 -23.99 -16.75
N GLY A 241 8.44 -24.05 -18.07
CA GLY A 241 8.17 -25.30 -18.79
C GLY A 241 6.89 -26.02 -18.37
N ARG A 242 5.88 -25.30 -17.86
CA ARG A 242 4.64 -25.87 -17.31
C ARG A 242 3.41 -25.20 -17.91
N GLU A 243 2.34 -25.96 -18.13
CA GLU A 243 1.02 -25.40 -18.40
C GLU A 243 0.20 -25.34 -17.11
N PHE A 244 -0.29 -24.14 -16.76
CA PHE A 244 -1.15 -23.96 -15.59
C PHE A 244 -2.63 -24.13 -15.97
N SER A 245 -3.32 -25.04 -15.30
CA SER A 245 -4.75 -25.27 -15.46
C SER A 245 -5.59 -24.08 -14.96
N ALA A 246 -6.90 -24.12 -15.20
CA ALA A 246 -7.82 -23.07 -14.75
C ALA A 246 -7.81 -22.82 -13.22
N ASN A 247 -7.41 -23.83 -12.43
CA ASN A 247 -7.42 -23.80 -10.97
C ASN A 247 -6.03 -23.56 -10.36
N GLU A 248 -5.01 -23.29 -11.18
CA GLU A 248 -3.64 -23.05 -10.72
C GLU A 248 -3.18 -21.63 -11.00
N LEU A 249 -2.24 -21.14 -10.19
CA LEU A 249 -1.60 -19.84 -10.29
C LEU A 249 -2.58 -18.66 -10.20
N ILE A 250 -3.31 -18.34 -11.28
CA ILE A 250 -4.34 -17.30 -11.32
C ILE A 250 -5.70 -17.96 -11.54
N ILE A 251 -6.58 -17.88 -10.53
CA ILE A 251 -7.89 -18.52 -10.50
C ILE A 251 -8.98 -17.48 -10.70
N ASN A 252 -9.90 -17.74 -11.63
CA ASN A 252 -11.13 -16.95 -11.77
C ASN A 252 -12.12 -17.31 -10.66
N VAL A 253 -12.60 -16.31 -9.93
CA VAL A 253 -13.73 -16.46 -9.01
C VAL A 253 -14.95 -15.83 -9.66
N ARG A 254 -15.91 -16.68 -10.03
CA ARG A 254 -17.08 -16.33 -10.84
C ARG A 254 -17.77 -15.07 -10.30
N ASN A 255 -17.97 -14.09 -11.19
CA ASN A 255 -18.61 -12.79 -10.91
C ASN A 255 -17.95 -11.92 -9.83
N ARG A 256 -16.80 -12.33 -9.27
CA ARG A 256 -16.14 -11.62 -8.19
C ARG A 256 -14.79 -11.04 -8.60
N GLY A 257 -13.92 -11.82 -9.23
CA GLY A 257 -12.59 -11.35 -9.63
C GLY A 257 -11.61 -12.47 -9.91
N TYR A 258 -10.34 -12.21 -9.63
CA TYR A 258 -9.25 -13.19 -9.72
C TYR A 258 -8.50 -13.28 -8.39
N ARG A 259 -7.98 -14.45 -8.07
CA ARG A 259 -7.02 -14.61 -6.98
C ARG A 259 -5.75 -15.28 -7.49
N LEU A 260 -4.63 -14.91 -6.91
CA LEU A 260 -3.35 -15.58 -7.13
C LEU A 260 -3.14 -16.57 -5.99
N ILE A 261 -2.60 -17.75 -6.31
CA ILE A 261 -2.23 -18.79 -5.36
C ILE A 261 -0.82 -19.29 -5.69
N HIS A 262 -0.16 -19.88 -4.69
CA HIS A 262 1.05 -20.64 -4.94
C HIS A 262 0.70 -21.88 -5.78
N PRO A 263 1.34 -22.10 -6.94
CA PRO A 263 1.17 -23.32 -7.72
C PRO A 263 1.85 -24.48 -6.99
N GLU A 264 1.16 -25.62 -6.89
CA GLU A 264 1.70 -26.88 -6.33
C GLU A 264 2.72 -27.54 -7.26
#